data_AF-A0A7V8BHW0-F1
#
_entry.id   AF-A0A7V8BHW0-F1
#
_cell.length_a   1.000
_cell.length_b   1.000
_cell.length_c   1.000
_cell.angle_alpha   90.00
_cell.angle_beta   90.00
_cell.angle_gamma   90.00
#
_symmetry.space_group_name_H-M   'P 1'
#
loop_
_entity.id
_entity.type
_entity.pdbx_description
1 polymer ?
#
loop_
_entity_poly.entity_id
_entity_poly.type
_entity_poly.pdbx_seq_one_letter_code
_entity_poly.pdbx_strand_id
1 'polypeptide(L)'
;MSARAVLFFPGGTKPGLGLRIVSPADLNLDHGQAAETGADKRSDLIPYCLDFSGQHVYFTTGADPLAAAHAPFHHAYLREHALGFLRVPAEHLAPQPLGELRPVLLFSPGRCGSTALTKLLAAMGALSISEPDFYTQVAFHAAIRASKRLLPDQAARTMLARAGERLLAPFATSSTAPCVLKMRSQATFAPQEIMSAFPSWPRTLFIVRGFQAWCESRVRAFPDSLEENFLNFMFALQALRWLRGRSDCLCLDYEQIQNGGTDLAQRIADFLGLPKPSPETISAALATDSQQGTALERGRLARDLPQATTQAIARLWQTRAPRALLRELGLEHL
;
A
#
# COMPACT_ATOMS: atom_id res chain seq x y z
N MET A 1 -0.22 17.14 -33.68
CA MET A 1 -0.94 16.90 -32.42
C MET A 1 -0.51 18.00 -31.45
N SER A 2 -1.45 18.79 -30.92
CA SER A 2 -1.13 19.82 -29.92
C SER A 2 -0.65 19.12 -28.64
N ALA A 3 0.52 19.51 -28.11
CA ALA A 3 1.02 18.97 -26.85
C ALA A 3 -0.01 19.28 -25.75
N ARG A 4 -0.45 18.25 -25.02
CA ARG A 4 -1.43 18.44 -23.94
C ARG A 4 -0.78 19.31 -22.86
N ALA A 5 -1.39 20.43 -22.52
CA ALA A 5 -0.83 21.33 -21.50
C ALA A 5 -0.84 20.67 -20.10
N VAL A 6 0.19 20.95 -19.30
CA VAL A 6 0.16 20.70 -17.86
C VAL A 6 -0.81 21.70 -17.24
N LEU A 7 -1.77 21.20 -16.46
CA LEU A 7 -2.75 22.06 -15.79
C LEU A 7 -2.57 22.03 -14.28
N PHE A 8 -2.75 23.18 -13.66
CA PHE A 8 -2.84 23.35 -12.23
C PHE A 8 -4.29 23.61 -11.82
N PHE A 9 -4.72 22.94 -10.75
CA PHE A 9 -6.04 23.09 -10.15
C PHE A 9 -5.86 23.58 -8.71
N PRO A 10 -6.15 24.86 -8.42
CA PRO A 10 -6.14 25.35 -7.06
C PRO A 10 -7.27 24.68 -6.26
N GLY A 11 -6.98 24.27 -5.03
CA GLY A 11 -7.97 23.68 -4.13
C GLY A 11 -7.72 22.21 -3.79
N GLY A 12 -8.51 21.71 -2.83
CA GLY A 12 -8.35 20.38 -2.24
C GLY A 12 -9.21 19.31 -2.91
N THR A 13 -9.31 18.18 -2.21
CA THR A 13 -10.24 17.11 -2.57
C THR A 13 -11.66 17.38 -2.07
N LYS A 14 -12.64 16.72 -2.66
CA LYS A 14 -14.03 16.71 -2.18
C LYS A 14 -14.11 16.16 -0.75
N PRO A 15 -15.07 16.63 0.08
CA PRO A 15 -15.22 16.15 1.45
C PRO A 15 -15.73 14.69 1.49
N GLY A 16 -15.57 14.03 2.64
CA GLY A 16 -16.21 12.73 2.91
C GLY A 16 -15.59 11.54 2.19
N LEU A 17 -14.35 11.64 1.68
CA LEU A 17 -13.70 10.55 0.94
C LEU A 17 -13.24 9.40 1.84
N GLY A 18 -12.96 9.67 3.12
CA GLY A 18 -12.58 8.65 4.10
C GLY A 18 -11.46 7.73 3.58
N LEU A 19 -11.72 6.42 3.61
CA LEU A 19 -10.79 5.39 3.12
C LEU A 19 -10.99 5.05 1.64
N ARG A 20 -11.79 5.79 0.88
CA ARG A 20 -11.97 5.50 -0.56
C ARG A 20 -10.62 5.53 -1.28
N ILE A 21 -10.42 4.59 -2.20
CA ILE A 21 -9.22 4.59 -3.06
C ILE A 21 -9.20 5.87 -3.89
N VAL A 22 -8.03 6.49 -3.97
CA VAL A 22 -7.84 7.74 -4.70
C VAL A 22 -8.32 7.64 -6.15
N SER A 23 -8.90 8.72 -6.67
CA SER A 23 -9.31 8.82 -8.06
C SER A 23 -9.37 10.27 -8.53
N PRO A 24 -9.33 10.56 -9.84
CA PRO A 24 -9.56 11.91 -10.34
C PRO A 24 -10.92 12.49 -9.92
N ALA A 25 -11.92 11.64 -9.67
CA ALA A 25 -13.25 12.05 -9.22
C ALA A 25 -13.25 12.65 -7.81
N ASP A 26 -12.17 12.44 -7.04
CA ASP A 26 -11.94 13.01 -5.72
C ASP A 26 -11.61 14.51 -5.79
N LEU A 27 -11.17 15.00 -6.95
CA LEU A 27 -10.60 16.34 -7.12
C LEU A 27 -11.66 17.36 -7.53
N ASN A 28 -11.47 18.61 -7.12
CA ASN A 28 -12.23 19.76 -7.62
C ASN A 28 -11.51 20.29 -8.87
N LEU A 29 -12.03 19.98 -10.07
CA LEU A 29 -11.35 20.24 -11.35
C LEU A 29 -11.97 21.40 -12.16
N ASP A 30 -12.88 22.18 -11.56
CA ASP A 30 -13.72 23.16 -12.27
C ASP A 30 -12.96 24.42 -12.74
N HIS A 31 -11.76 24.65 -12.21
CA HIS A 31 -10.95 25.86 -12.47
C HIS A 31 -9.50 25.55 -12.83
N GLY A 32 -9.30 24.61 -13.76
CA GLY A 32 -7.97 24.29 -14.27
C GLY A 32 -7.34 25.46 -15.02
N GLN A 33 -6.15 25.87 -14.61
CA GLN A 33 -5.34 26.88 -15.29
C GLN A 33 -4.08 26.26 -15.87
N ALA A 34 -3.50 26.89 -16.91
CA ALA A 34 -2.20 26.47 -17.42
C ALA A 34 -1.17 26.60 -16.29
N ALA A 35 -0.40 25.53 -16.06
CA ALA A 35 0.68 25.57 -15.08
C ALA A 35 1.86 26.37 -15.62
N GLU A 36 2.66 26.94 -14.72
CA GLU A 36 3.94 27.57 -15.07
C GLU A 36 4.88 26.55 -15.75
N THR A 37 5.71 27.05 -16.66
CA THR A 37 6.70 26.21 -17.35
C THR A 37 7.60 25.49 -16.36
N GLY A 38 7.66 24.17 -16.43
CA GLY A 38 8.48 23.34 -15.55
C GLY A 38 7.86 23.07 -14.18
N ALA A 39 6.59 23.43 -13.94
CA ALA A 39 5.88 23.08 -12.71
C ALA A 39 5.92 21.57 -12.42
N ASP A 40 5.89 20.72 -13.45
CA ASP A 40 6.01 19.26 -13.39
C ASP A 40 7.40 18.74 -12.96
N LYS A 41 8.40 19.62 -12.88
CA LYS A 41 9.78 19.26 -12.49
C LYS A 41 10.09 19.57 -11.03
N ARG A 42 9.16 20.19 -10.30
CA ARG A 42 9.33 20.49 -8.88
C ARG A 42 9.56 19.22 -8.06
N SER A 43 10.43 19.31 -7.06
CA SER A 43 10.80 18.19 -6.17
C SER A 43 9.80 17.92 -5.06
N ASP A 44 8.88 18.87 -4.80
CA ASP A 44 7.85 18.76 -3.77
C ASP A 44 6.53 18.13 -4.28
N LEU A 45 6.52 17.66 -5.53
CA LEU A 45 5.35 16.99 -6.10
C LEU A 45 5.25 15.56 -5.60
N ILE A 46 4.09 15.22 -5.03
CA ILE A 46 3.80 13.87 -4.56
C ILE A 46 2.69 13.29 -5.44
N PRO A 47 2.88 12.12 -6.08
CA PRO A 47 1.83 11.52 -6.89
C PRO A 47 0.61 11.16 -6.04
N TYR A 48 -0.56 11.65 -6.45
CA TYR A 48 -1.83 11.39 -5.79
C TYR A 48 -2.57 10.22 -6.45
N CYS A 49 -2.89 10.32 -7.74
CA CYS A 49 -3.65 9.31 -8.46
C CYS A 49 -3.32 9.25 -9.96
N LEU A 50 -3.64 8.12 -10.59
CA LEU A 50 -3.54 7.90 -12.04
C LEU A 50 -4.92 8.03 -12.69
N ASP A 51 -4.95 8.58 -13.90
CA ASP A 51 -6.09 8.59 -14.80
C ASP A 51 -5.76 7.77 -16.04
N PHE A 52 -6.18 6.51 -16.05
CA PHE A 52 -5.92 5.57 -17.14
C PHE A 52 -6.60 5.97 -18.45
N SER A 53 -7.79 6.59 -18.39
CA SER A 53 -8.53 6.99 -19.58
C SER A 53 -7.92 8.21 -20.23
N GLY A 54 -7.55 9.20 -19.43
CA GLY A 54 -6.90 10.43 -19.91
C GLY A 54 -5.40 10.27 -20.14
N GLN A 55 -4.76 9.24 -19.59
CA GLN A 55 -3.30 9.09 -19.51
C GLN A 55 -2.63 10.29 -18.81
N HIS A 56 -3.12 10.59 -17.61
CA HIS A 56 -2.54 11.64 -16.77
C HIS A 56 -2.15 11.08 -15.41
N VAL A 57 -1.15 11.72 -14.80
CA VAL A 57 -0.84 11.57 -13.38
C VAL A 57 -1.18 12.87 -12.68
N TYR A 58 -1.91 12.78 -11.58
CA TYR A 58 -2.20 13.90 -10.72
C TYR A 58 -1.19 13.93 -9.57
N PHE A 59 -0.53 15.06 -9.38
CA PHE A 59 0.39 15.30 -8.27
C PHE A 59 -0.21 16.32 -7.32
N THR A 60 -0.01 16.16 -6.02
CA THR A 60 -0.28 17.21 -5.04
C THR A 60 0.77 18.30 -5.13
N THR A 61 0.38 19.51 -4.73
CA THR A 61 1.29 20.64 -4.52
C THR A 61 1.17 21.14 -3.08
N GLY A 62 2.27 21.66 -2.52
CA GLY A 62 2.29 22.28 -1.19
C GLY A 62 2.25 21.32 0.00
N ALA A 63 2.21 20.01 -0.24
CA ALA A 63 2.34 19.00 0.80
C ALA A 63 3.82 18.64 1.03
N ASP A 64 4.23 18.49 2.29
CA ASP A 64 5.58 18.03 2.64
C ASP A 64 5.75 16.52 2.37
N PRO A 65 6.67 16.08 1.49
CA PRO A 65 6.92 14.67 1.20
C PRO A 65 7.36 13.84 2.40
N LEU A 66 8.15 14.41 3.32
CA LEU A 66 8.65 13.68 4.48
C LEU A 66 7.52 13.45 5.50
N ALA A 67 6.74 14.49 5.80
CA ALA A 67 5.56 14.35 6.64
C ALA A 67 4.51 13.39 6.02
N ALA A 68 4.32 13.46 4.70
CA ALA A 68 3.44 12.53 3.99
C ALA A 68 3.92 11.07 4.07
N ALA A 69 5.23 10.84 4.03
CA ALA A 69 5.81 9.52 4.19
C ALA A 69 5.58 8.95 5.59
N HIS A 70 5.70 9.78 6.64
CA HIS A 70 5.50 9.35 8.03
C HIS A 70 4.02 9.26 8.46
N ALA A 71 3.09 9.73 7.65
CA ALA A 71 1.67 9.65 7.95
C ALA A 71 1.16 8.19 8.00
N PRO A 72 0.20 7.86 8.90
CA PRO A 72 -0.39 6.51 8.96
C PRO A 72 -1.00 6.03 7.64
N PHE A 73 -1.56 6.98 6.87
CA PHE A 73 -2.11 6.78 5.53
C PHE A 73 -1.68 7.93 4.64
N HIS A 74 -0.76 7.66 3.70
CA HIS A 74 -0.19 8.64 2.79
C HIS A 74 -1.28 9.39 2.00
N HIS A 75 -2.23 8.66 1.42
CA HIS A 75 -3.32 9.27 0.66
C HIS A 75 -4.23 10.18 1.50
N ALA A 76 -4.44 9.87 2.78
CA ALA A 76 -5.27 10.69 3.66
C ALA A 76 -4.56 12.01 4.00
N TYR A 77 -3.26 11.95 4.29
CA TYR A 77 -2.43 13.14 4.47
C TYR A 77 -2.48 14.05 3.23
N LEU A 78 -2.34 13.48 2.03
CA LEU A 78 -2.40 14.25 0.79
C LEU A 78 -3.76 14.95 0.59
N ARG A 79 -4.87 14.33 0.99
CA ARG A 79 -6.21 14.95 0.91
C ARG A 79 -6.35 16.17 1.83
N GLU A 80 -5.73 16.10 3.00
CA GLU A 80 -5.83 17.13 4.03
C GLU A 80 -4.88 18.30 3.80
N HIS A 81 -3.66 18.03 3.30
CA HIS A 81 -2.58 19.01 3.26
C HIS A 81 -2.24 19.56 1.87
N ALA A 82 -2.79 19.00 0.79
CA ALA A 82 -2.54 19.54 -0.55
C ALA A 82 -3.19 20.93 -0.73
N LEU A 83 -2.41 21.88 -1.26
CA LEU A 83 -2.91 23.21 -1.64
C LEU A 83 -3.55 23.25 -3.03
N GLY A 84 -3.26 22.23 -3.84
CA GLY A 84 -3.69 22.14 -5.23
C GLY A 84 -3.15 20.87 -5.89
N PHE A 85 -3.57 20.65 -7.12
CA PHE A 85 -3.17 19.48 -7.91
C PHE A 85 -2.63 19.88 -9.27
N LEU A 86 -1.54 19.23 -9.70
CA LEU A 86 -1.05 19.30 -11.06
C LEU A 86 -1.51 18.06 -11.83
N ARG A 87 -2.19 18.28 -12.96
CA ARG A 87 -2.46 17.24 -13.95
C ARG A 87 -1.35 17.24 -14.99
N VAL A 88 -0.55 16.20 -14.98
CA VAL A 88 0.59 16.04 -15.89
C VAL A 88 0.27 14.91 -16.88
N PRO A 89 0.28 15.18 -18.20
CA PRO A 89 0.17 14.12 -19.21
C PRO A 89 1.30 13.10 -19.08
N ALA A 90 1.00 11.82 -19.27
CA ALA A 90 1.96 10.74 -19.11
C ALA A 90 3.19 10.91 -20.02
N GLU A 91 2.99 11.46 -21.22
CA GLU A 91 4.07 11.76 -22.18
C GLU A 91 5.06 12.82 -21.70
N HIS A 92 4.69 13.65 -20.71
CA HIS A 92 5.58 14.65 -20.12
C HIS A 92 6.41 14.11 -18.95
N LEU A 93 6.11 12.89 -18.47
CA LEU A 93 6.80 12.31 -17.33
C LEU A 93 8.15 11.72 -17.74
N ALA A 94 9.20 12.51 -17.52
CA ALA A 94 10.57 12.04 -17.63
C ALA A 94 10.90 11.02 -16.52
N PRO A 95 11.73 10.01 -16.80
CA PRO A 95 12.30 9.15 -15.77
C PRO A 95 12.99 9.96 -14.68
N GLN A 96 12.84 9.55 -13.42
CA GLN A 96 13.62 10.13 -12.32
C GLN A 96 14.55 9.06 -11.70
N PRO A 97 15.88 9.20 -11.85
CA PRO A 97 16.82 8.25 -11.30
C PRO A 97 16.71 8.18 -9.76
N LEU A 98 16.60 6.95 -9.24
CA LEU A 98 16.53 6.69 -7.80
C LEU A 98 17.89 6.35 -7.16
N GLY A 99 18.98 6.44 -7.94
CA GLY A 99 20.32 6.07 -7.47
C GLY A 99 20.37 4.63 -6.97
N GLU A 100 20.84 4.45 -5.74
CA GLU A 100 20.94 3.15 -5.06
C GLU A 100 19.67 2.79 -4.26
N LEU A 101 18.69 3.67 -4.17
CA LEU A 101 17.46 3.40 -3.45
C LEU A 101 16.74 2.19 -4.05
N ARG A 102 16.53 1.15 -3.24
CA ARG A 102 15.79 -0.06 -3.60
C ARG A 102 14.67 -0.28 -2.57
N PRO A 103 13.43 0.14 -2.87
CA PRO A 103 12.35 -0.02 -1.91
C PRO A 103 12.00 -1.50 -1.72
N VAL A 104 11.59 -1.85 -0.51
CA VAL A 104 10.97 -3.13 -0.16
C VAL A 104 9.46 -2.95 -0.18
N LEU A 105 8.73 -3.86 -0.81
CA LEU A 105 7.27 -3.78 -0.87
C LEU A 105 6.65 -4.64 0.23
N LEU A 106 5.81 -4.05 1.07
CA LEU A 106 5.06 -4.77 2.11
C LEU A 106 3.62 -5.03 1.66
N PHE A 107 3.28 -6.29 1.42
CA PHE A 107 1.94 -6.76 1.08
C PHE A 107 1.23 -7.39 2.29
N SER A 108 -0.10 -7.40 2.25
CA SER A 108 -0.93 -8.09 3.25
C SER A 108 -2.35 -8.31 2.73
N PRO A 109 -3.16 -9.22 3.32
CA PRO A 109 -4.60 -9.27 3.09
C PRO A 109 -5.38 -8.11 3.74
N GLY A 110 -4.70 -7.14 4.36
CA GLY A 110 -5.30 -6.12 5.21
C GLY A 110 -5.71 -6.67 6.58
N ARG A 111 -5.87 -5.81 7.60
CA ARG A 111 -6.24 -6.22 8.97
C ARG A 111 -5.32 -7.28 9.64
N CYS A 112 -4.11 -7.47 9.11
CA CYS A 112 -3.04 -8.31 9.67
C CYS A 112 -1.99 -7.50 10.42
N GLY A 113 -2.32 -6.28 10.89
CA GLY A 113 -1.36 -5.45 11.63
C GLY A 113 -0.23 -4.85 10.79
N SER A 114 -0.37 -4.76 9.46
CA SER A 114 0.64 -4.12 8.60
C SER A 114 0.95 -2.67 9.00
N THR A 115 -0.03 -1.91 9.51
CA THR A 115 0.21 -0.56 10.06
C THR A 115 1.01 -0.59 11.37
N ALA A 116 0.86 -1.63 12.21
CA ALA A 116 1.69 -1.78 13.41
C ALA A 116 3.12 -2.17 13.01
N LEU A 117 3.27 -3.04 12.01
CA LEU A 117 4.56 -3.38 11.44
C LEU A 117 5.27 -2.14 10.88
N THR A 118 4.59 -1.25 10.15
CA THR A 118 5.23 -0.01 9.64
C THR A 118 5.71 0.91 10.77
N LYS A 119 5.02 0.98 11.91
CA LYS A 119 5.50 1.71 13.09
C LYS A 119 6.77 1.08 13.68
N LEU A 120 6.81 -0.25 13.77
CA LEU A 120 8.01 -0.97 14.20
C LEU A 120 9.19 -0.72 13.24
N LEU A 121 8.94 -0.81 11.93
CA LEU A 121 9.95 -0.53 10.90
C LEU A 121 10.52 0.90 11.02
N ALA A 122 9.65 1.89 11.24
CA ALA A 122 10.07 3.26 11.48
C ALA A 122 10.92 3.39 12.77
N ALA A 123 10.52 2.71 13.85
CA ALA A 123 11.29 2.67 15.10
C ALA A 123 12.65 1.96 14.95
N MET A 124 12.78 1.06 13.97
CA MET A 124 14.05 0.42 13.58
C MET A 124 14.90 1.29 12.64
N GLY A 125 14.42 2.49 12.28
CA GLY A 125 15.13 3.42 11.42
C GLY A 125 14.82 3.28 9.93
N ALA A 126 13.84 2.48 9.52
CA ALA A 126 13.40 2.41 8.12
C ALA A 126 12.51 3.61 7.76
N LEU A 127 12.64 4.12 6.53
CA LEU A 127 11.60 4.96 5.96
C LEU A 127 10.41 4.07 5.56
N SER A 128 9.20 4.37 6.04
CA SER A 128 8.02 3.57 5.69
C SER A 128 6.89 4.43 5.15
N ILE A 129 6.54 4.27 3.87
CA ILE A 129 5.45 5.00 3.21
C ILE A 129 4.22 4.10 3.15
N SER A 130 3.14 4.51 3.82
CA SER A 130 1.92 3.70 3.98
C SER A 130 0.85 4.06 2.95
N GLU A 131 0.47 3.09 2.12
CA GLU A 131 -0.65 3.17 1.17
C GLU A 131 -0.58 4.33 0.15
N PRO A 132 0.50 4.42 -0.67
CA PRO A 132 0.49 5.21 -1.90
C PRO A 132 -0.52 4.63 -2.89
N ASP A 133 -1.75 5.15 -2.87
CA ASP A 133 -2.92 4.45 -3.39
C ASP A 133 -2.99 4.36 -4.93
N PHE A 134 -2.11 5.05 -5.65
CA PHE A 134 -1.96 4.85 -7.09
C PHE A 134 -1.47 3.43 -7.45
N TYR A 135 -0.73 2.75 -6.56
CA TYR A 135 -0.43 1.31 -6.72
C TYR A 135 -1.70 0.46 -6.62
N THR A 136 -2.59 0.81 -5.68
CA THR A 136 -3.89 0.16 -5.52
C THR A 136 -4.77 0.34 -6.77
N GLN A 137 -4.77 1.54 -7.36
CA GLN A 137 -5.49 1.82 -8.62
C GLN A 137 -5.03 0.91 -9.77
N VAL A 138 -3.70 0.70 -9.92
CA VAL A 138 -3.17 -0.18 -10.95
C VAL A 138 -3.56 -1.63 -10.70
N ALA A 139 -3.54 -2.10 -9.45
CA ALA A 139 -3.96 -3.46 -9.13
C ALA A 139 -5.41 -3.74 -9.55
N PHE A 140 -6.32 -2.79 -9.29
CA PHE A 140 -7.70 -2.89 -9.76
C PHE A 140 -7.83 -2.82 -11.27
N HIS A 141 -7.16 -1.86 -11.91
CA HIS A 141 -7.16 -1.73 -13.38
C HIS A 141 -6.72 -3.02 -14.05
N ALA A 142 -5.62 -3.60 -13.58
CA ALA A 142 -5.09 -4.85 -14.08
C ALA A 142 -6.04 -6.04 -13.86
N ALA A 143 -6.62 -6.17 -12.66
CA ALA A 143 -7.58 -7.22 -12.37
C ALA A 143 -8.82 -7.15 -13.27
N ILE A 144 -9.36 -5.94 -13.49
CA ILE A 144 -10.48 -5.71 -14.41
C ILE A 144 -10.10 -6.10 -15.85
N ARG A 145 -8.92 -5.68 -16.32
CA ARG A 145 -8.44 -6.04 -17.67
C ARG A 145 -8.25 -7.55 -17.82
N ALA A 146 -7.67 -8.21 -16.83
CA ALA A 146 -7.48 -9.66 -16.82
C ALA A 146 -8.81 -10.40 -16.87
N SER A 147 -9.83 -9.95 -16.12
CA SER A 147 -11.19 -10.52 -16.18
C SER A 147 -11.83 -10.42 -17.57
N LYS A 148 -11.44 -9.40 -18.34
CA LYS A 148 -11.86 -9.17 -19.72
C LYS A 148 -10.90 -9.76 -20.76
N ARG A 149 -9.89 -10.52 -20.33
CA ARG A 149 -8.83 -11.10 -21.18
C ARG A 149 -8.11 -10.08 -22.07
N LEU A 150 -7.97 -8.85 -21.57
CA LEU A 150 -7.26 -7.79 -22.28
C LEU A 150 -5.76 -7.89 -22.01
N LEU A 151 -4.95 -7.49 -23.01
CA LEU A 151 -3.50 -7.41 -22.86
C LEU A 151 -3.10 -6.42 -21.76
N PRO A 152 -1.90 -6.58 -21.16
CA PRO A 152 -1.37 -5.61 -20.21
C PRO A 152 -1.32 -4.20 -20.77
N ASP A 153 -1.58 -3.22 -19.92
CA ASP A 153 -1.64 -1.82 -20.31
C ASP A 153 -0.28 -1.15 -20.09
N GLN A 154 0.48 -1.02 -21.18
CA GLN A 154 1.83 -0.46 -21.12
C GLN A 154 1.83 1.02 -20.68
N ALA A 155 0.80 1.79 -21.06
CA ALA A 155 0.69 3.18 -20.64
C ALA A 155 0.46 3.29 -19.13
N ALA A 156 -0.40 2.42 -18.57
CA ALA A 156 -0.61 2.33 -17.13
C ALA A 156 0.68 1.95 -16.38
N ARG A 157 1.46 0.99 -16.91
CA ARG A 157 2.77 0.61 -16.33
C ARG A 157 3.76 1.76 -16.34
N THR A 158 3.85 2.49 -17.45
CA THR A 158 4.72 3.67 -17.55
C THR A 158 4.31 4.75 -16.55
N MET A 159 3.02 5.07 -16.45
CA MET A 159 2.53 6.03 -15.44
C MET A 159 2.84 5.56 -14.03
N LEU A 160 2.67 4.27 -13.73
CA LEU A 160 2.99 3.70 -12.43
C LEU A 160 4.47 3.83 -12.08
N ALA A 161 5.37 3.46 -13.01
CA ALA A 161 6.81 3.57 -12.83
C ALA A 161 7.21 5.03 -12.56
N ARG A 162 6.72 5.97 -13.37
CA ARG A 162 7.02 7.40 -13.21
C ARG A 162 6.46 7.97 -11.91
N ALA A 163 5.24 7.57 -11.51
CA ALA A 163 4.68 7.97 -10.22
C ALA A 163 5.53 7.41 -9.05
N GLY A 164 5.92 6.14 -9.11
CA GLY A 164 6.79 5.52 -8.10
C GLY A 164 8.16 6.21 -8.00
N GLU A 165 8.79 6.52 -9.12
CA GLU A 165 10.04 7.28 -9.16
C GLU A 165 9.88 8.67 -8.53
N ARG A 166 8.80 9.39 -8.84
CA ARG A 166 8.51 10.71 -8.27
C ARG A 166 8.21 10.65 -6.76
N LEU A 167 7.49 9.63 -6.29
CA LEU A 167 7.25 9.41 -4.86
C LEU A 167 8.56 9.22 -4.09
N LEU A 168 9.52 8.52 -4.70
CA LEU A 168 10.77 8.12 -4.04
C LEU A 168 11.91 9.13 -4.21
N ALA A 169 11.82 10.03 -5.20
CA ALA A 169 12.86 11.00 -5.52
C ALA A 169 13.34 11.86 -4.33
N PRO A 170 12.48 12.34 -3.41
CA PRO A 170 12.91 13.11 -2.24
C PRO A 170 13.84 12.35 -1.28
N PHE A 171 13.83 11.02 -1.36
CA PHE A 171 14.57 10.13 -0.46
C PHE A 171 15.80 9.49 -1.13
N ALA A 172 15.98 9.70 -2.43
CA ALA A 172 17.05 9.06 -3.21
C ALA A 172 18.46 9.57 -2.87
N THR A 173 18.59 10.81 -2.38
CA THR A 173 19.88 11.45 -2.08
C THR A 173 20.20 11.54 -0.58
N SER A 174 19.24 11.23 0.29
CA SER A 174 19.25 11.62 1.70
C SER A 174 19.23 10.44 2.68
N SER A 175 19.00 9.22 2.23
CA SER A 175 18.74 8.09 3.12
C SER A 175 19.63 6.89 2.83
N THR A 176 20.49 6.53 3.79
CA THR A 176 21.07 5.18 3.90
C THR A 176 20.06 4.19 4.49
N ALA A 177 18.95 4.67 5.05
CA ALA A 177 17.92 3.82 5.61
C ALA A 177 17.12 3.09 4.50
N PRO A 178 16.77 1.83 4.72
CA PRO A 178 15.89 1.09 3.81
C PRO A 178 14.52 1.77 3.74
N CYS A 179 13.97 1.83 2.52
CA CYS A 179 12.62 2.34 2.27
C CYS A 179 11.65 1.16 2.12
N VAL A 180 10.53 1.21 2.84
CA VAL A 180 9.46 0.21 2.79
C VAL A 180 8.17 0.86 2.31
N LEU A 181 7.68 0.44 1.15
CA LEU A 181 6.38 0.86 0.62
C LEU A 181 5.32 -0.15 1.08
N LYS A 182 4.47 0.24 2.02
CA LYS A 182 3.38 -0.59 2.51
C LYS A 182 2.16 -0.45 1.60
N MET A 183 1.77 -1.56 0.99
CA MET A 183 0.64 -1.62 0.09
C MET A 183 -0.68 -1.75 0.85
N ARG A 184 -1.76 -1.29 0.21
CA ARG A 184 -3.13 -1.60 0.63
C ARG A 184 -3.47 -3.06 0.30
N SER A 185 -4.47 -3.64 0.96
CA SER A 185 -4.79 -5.07 0.78
C SER A 185 -5.15 -5.45 -0.66
N GLN A 186 -5.80 -4.54 -1.39
CA GLN A 186 -6.19 -4.76 -2.78
C GLN A 186 -5.01 -4.77 -3.77
N ALA A 187 -3.82 -4.34 -3.35
CA ALA A 187 -2.60 -4.48 -4.15
C ALA A 187 -2.26 -5.95 -4.43
N THR A 188 -2.77 -6.89 -3.61
CA THR A 188 -2.61 -8.33 -3.83
C THR A 188 -3.34 -8.85 -5.07
N PHE A 189 -4.21 -8.05 -5.71
CA PHE A 189 -4.91 -8.47 -6.92
C PHE A 189 -4.02 -8.51 -8.17
N ALA A 190 -2.93 -7.73 -8.19
CA ALA A 190 -1.97 -7.76 -9.28
C ALA A 190 -0.55 -7.38 -8.83
N PRO A 191 0.08 -8.17 -7.93
CA PRO A 191 1.44 -7.90 -7.46
C PRO A 191 2.43 -7.79 -8.61
N GLN A 192 2.23 -8.53 -9.70
CA GLN A 192 3.08 -8.49 -10.89
C GLN A 192 3.13 -7.12 -11.56
N GLU A 193 2.02 -6.40 -11.59
CA GLU A 193 1.96 -5.08 -12.22
C GLU A 193 2.68 -4.04 -11.36
N ILE A 194 2.51 -4.14 -10.04
CA ILE A 194 3.21 -3.29 -9.08
C ILE A 194 4.72 -3.53 -9.12
N MET A 195 5.16 -4.78 -9.12
CA MET A 195 6.57 -5.15 -9.20
C MET A 195 7.22 -4.65 -10.49
N SER A 196 6.47 -4.64 -11.61
CA SER A 196 6.97 -4.17 -12.91
C SER A 196 7.26 -2.67 -12.98
N ALA A 197 6.80 -1.90 -11.98
CA ALA A 197 7.05 -0.46 -11.90
C ALA A 197 8.50 -0.12 -11.51
N PHE A 198 9.27 -1.11 -11.03
CA PHE A 198 10.61 -0.90 -10.50
C PHE A 198 11.66 -1.41 -11.52
N PRO A 199 12.79 -0.69 -11.69
CA PRO A 199 13.84 -1.09 -12.64
C PRO A 199 14.45 -2.48 -12.35
N SER A 200 14.42 -2.89 -11.09
CA SER A 200 14.83 -4.21 -10.61
C SER A 200 13.74 -4.75 -9.71
N TRP A 201 13.58 -6.07 -9.69
CA TRP A 201 12.58 -6.74 -8.85
C TRP A 201 12.84 -6.40 -7.38
N PRO A 202 11.94 -5.68 -6.70
CA PRO A 202 12.16 -5.32 -5.31
C PRO A 202 12.06 -6.57 -4.43
N ARG A 203 12.73 -6.51 -3.28
CA ARG A 203 12.49 -7.47 -2.20
C ARG A 203 11.11 -7.24 -1.62
N THR A 204 10.50 -8.28 -1.05
CA THR A 204 9.12 -8.19 -0.59
C THR A 204 8.97 -8.69 0.84
N LEU A 205 8.15 -7.98 1.61
CA LEU A 205 7.62 -8.43 2.88
C LEU A 205 6.16 -8.82 2.66
N PHE A 206 5.72 -9.88 3.32
CA PHE A 206 4.33 -10.25 3.34
C PHE A 206 3.91 -10.58 4.76
N ILE A 207 2.85 -9.94 5.27
CA ILE A 207 2.31 -10.26 6.59
C ILE A 207 0.97 -10.97 6.48
N VAL A 208 0.88 -12.13 7.13
CA VAL A 208 -0.33 -12.96 7.24
C VAL A 208 -0.85 -12.95 8.68
N ARG A 209 -2.07 -13.43 8.86
CA ARG A 209 -2.74 -13.61 10.14
C ARG A 209 -3.64 -14.85 10.04
N GLY A 210 -3.87 -15.56 11.15
CA GLY A 210 -4.79 -16.70 11.19
C GLY A 210 -6.17 -16.33 10.61
N PHE A 211 -6.75 -17.19 9.76
CA PHE A 211 -7.91 -16.81 8.95
C PHE A 211 -9.11 -16.40 9.81
N GLN A 212 -9.38 -17.13 10.90
CA GLN A 212 -10.47 -16.84 11.82
C GLN A 212 -10.36 -15.43 12.38
N ALA A 213 -9.26 -15.13 13.07
CA ALA A 213 -9.04 -13.84 13.73
C ALA A 213 -8.96 -12.67 12.72
N TRP A 214 -8.42 -12.95 11.53
CA TRP A 214 -8.41 -12.02 10.41
C TRP A 214 -9.83 -11.69 9.92
N CYS A 215 -10.64 -12.71 9.64
CA CYS A 215 -11.98 -12.55 9.07
C CYS A 215 -12.91 -11.84 10.05
N GLU A 216 -12.84 -12.17 11.35
CA GLU A 216 -13.57 -11.45 12.40
C GLU A 216 -13.19 -9.96 12.47
N SER A 217 -11.90 -9.63 12.31
CA SER A 217 -11.43 -8.24 12.25
C SER A 217 -11.98 -7.51 11.02
N ARG A 218 -12.11 -8.21 9.88
CA ARG A 218 -12.68 -7.66 8.64
C ARG A 218 -14.18 -7.44 8.73
N VAL A 219 -14.96 -8.40 9.23
CA VAL A 219 -16.42 -8.28 9.42
C VAL A 219 -16.78 -7.14 10.39
N ARG A 220 -15.93 -6.87 11.39
CA ARG A 220 -16.11 -5.70 12.25
C ARG A 220 -15.90 -4.39 11.51
N ALA A 221 -14.90 -4.34 10.62
CA ALA A 221 -14.42 -3.11 10.00
C ALA A 221 -15.12 -2.74 8.68
N PHE A 222 -15.65 -3.72 7.96
CA PHE A 222 -16.16 -3.54 6.60
C PHE A 222 -17.48 -4.30 6.38
N PRO A 223 -18.35 -3.82 5.48
CA PRO A 223 -19.65 -4.44 5.21
C PRO A 223 -19.57 -5.68 4.31
N ASP A 224 -18.37 -6.21 4.07
CA ASP A 224 -18.13 -7.33 3.14
C ASP A 224 -18.73 -8.64 3.67
N SER A 225 -19.30 -9.44 2.77
CA SER A 225 -19.80 -10.78 3.08
C SER A 225 -18.67 -11.75 3.46
N LEU A 226 -19.02 -12.89 4.06
CA LEU A 226 -18.04 -13.94 4.37
C LEU A 226 -17.38 -14.51 3.11
N GLU A 227 -18.13 -14.59 2.01
CA GLU A 227 -17.60 -15.06 0.72
C GLU A 227 -16.57 -14.09 0.16
N GLU A 228 -16.89 -12.79 0.14
CA GLU A 228 -15.97 -11.75 -0.33
C GLU A 228 -14.70 -11.72 0.53
N ASN A 229 -14.83 -11.87 1.85
CA ASN A 229 -13.68 -11.99 2.74
C ASN A 229 -12.84 -13.24 2.43
N PHE A 230 -13.47 -14.40 2.26
CA PHE A 230 -12.74 -15.62 1.88
C PHE A 230 -11.98 -15.44 0.56
N LEU A 231 -12.63 -14.88 -0.47
CA LEU A 231 -11.99 -14.60 -1.75
C LEU A 231 -10.82 -13.62 -1.62
N ASN A 232 -10.98 -12.54 -0.83
CA ASN A 232 -9.89 -11.59 -0.56
C ASN A 232 -8.68 -12.25 0.12
N PHE A 233 -8.92 -13.16 1.08
CA PHE A 233 -7.84 -13.93 1.70
C PHE A 233 -7.17 -14.88 0.70
N MET A 234 -7.97 -15.54 -0.15
CA MET A 234 -7.47 -16.42 -1.20
C MET A 234 -6.61 -15.67 -2.23
N PHE A 235 -7.02 -14.47 -2.65
CA PHE A 235 -6.20 -13.61 -3.52
C PHE A 235 -4.87 -13.25 -2.84
N ALA A 236 -4.89 -12.93 -1.55
CA ALA A 236 -3.68 -12.64 -0.79
C ALA A 236 -2.72 -13.84 -0.71
N LEU A 237 -3.23 -15.06 -0.48
CA LEU A 237 -2.40 -16.27 -0.48
C LEU A 237 -1.81 -16.58 -1.87
N GLN A 238 -2.59 -16.39 -2.94
CA GLN A 238 -2.10 -16.52 -4.31
C GLN A 238 -1.02 -15.49 -4.64
N ALA A 239 -1.19 -14.24 -4.17
CA ALA A 239 -0.19 -13.20 -4.30
C ALA A 239 1.10 -13.59 -3.55
N LEU A 240 1.00 -14.09 -2.31
CA LEU A 240 2.15 -14.57 -1.56
C LEU A 240 2.89 -15.71 -2.31
N ARG A 241 2.16 -16.70 -2.83
CA ARG A 241 2.77 -17.76 -3.66
C ARG A 241 3.51 -17.18 -4.86
N TRP A 242 2.89 -16.25 -5.57
CA TRP A 242 3.49 -15.60 -6.73
C TRP A 242 4.76 -14.83 -6.35
N LEU A 243 4.73 -14.09 -5.24
CA LEU A 243 5.84 -13.28 -4.72
C LEU A 243 7.03 -14.16 -4.28
N ARG A 244 6.79 -15.26 -3.57
CA ARG A 244 7.84 -16.20 -3.15
C ARG A 244 8.54 -16.87 -4.32
N GLY A 245 7.83 -17.09 -5.42
CA GLY A 245 8.42 -17.67 -6.64
C GLY A 245 9.24 -16.68 -7.47
N ARG A 246 9.24 -15.37 -7.16
CA ARG A 246 9.77 -14.33 -8.06
C ARG A 246 10.52 -13.18 -7.38
N SER A 247 10.49 -13.11 -6.06
CA SER A 247 11.22 -12.11 -5.28
C SER A 247 11.83 -12.78 -4.06
N ASP A 248 12.88 -12.17 -3.52
CA ASP A 248 13.33 -12.44 -2.16
C ASP A 248 12.23 -11.96 -1.21
N CYS A 249 11.41 -12.90 -0.75
CA CYS A 249 10.14 -12.66 -0.06
C CYS A 249 10.20 -13.20 1.37
N LEU A 250 10.18 -12.30 2.35
CA LEU A 250 10.08 -12.65 3.76
C LEU A 250 8.60 -12.60 4.21
N CYS A 251 8.07 -13.78 4.54
CA CYS A 251 6.73 -13.93 5.11
C CYS A 251 6.78 -13.85 6.64
N LEU A 252 5.88 -13.03 7.20
CA LEU A 252 5.76 -12.71 8.62
C LEU A 252 4.38 -13.13 9.14
N ASP A 253 4.35 -13.71 10.32
CA ASP A 253 3.13 -14.07 11.03
C ASP A 253 2.77 -12.96 12.04
N TYR A 254 1.58 -12.39 11.92
CA TYR A 254 1.10 -11.35 12.82
C TYR A 254 1.05 -11.81 14.28
N GLU A 255 0.64 -13.05 14.52
CA GLU A 255 0.56 -13.64 15.85
C GLU A 255 1.94 -13.70 16.53
N GLN A 256 3.00 -13.94 15.75
CA GLN A 256 4.39 -13.88 16.24
C GLN A 256 4.83 -12.46 16.60
N ILE A 257 4.36 -11.44 15.88
CA ILE A 257 4.63 -10.03 16.22
C ILE A 257 3.98 -9.67 17.56
N GLN A 258 2.72 -10.08 17.77
CA GLN A 258 1.98 -9.73 18.99
C GLN A 258 2.58 -10.36 20.26
N ASN A 259 3.19 -11.54 20.14
CA ASN A 259 3.79 -12.24 21.27
C ASN A 259 5.21 -11.74 21.62
N GLY A 260 5.58 -10.53 21.17
CA GLY A 260 6.88 -9.92 21.49
C GLY A 260 8.07 -10.59 20.82
N GLY A 261 7.85 -11.28 19.69
CA GLY A 261 8.85 -12.14 19.05
C GLY A 261 10.13 -11.40 18.65
N THR A 262 11.14 -11.43 19.54
CA THR A 262 12.49 -10.91 19.29
C THR A 262 13.12 -11.54 18.06
N ASP A 263 12.83 -12.81 17.81
CA ASP A 263 13.33 -13.56 16.65
C ASP A 263 12.74 -13.03 15.34
N LEU A 264 11.48 -12.60 15.35
CA LEU A 264 10.84 -12.02 14.18
C LEU A 264 11.40 -10.63 13.89
N ALA A 265 11.59 -9.82 14.92
CA ALA A 265 12.21 -8.51 14.80
C ALA A 265 13.67 -8.62 14.29
N GLN A 266 14.42 -9.63 14.74
CA GLN A 266 15.73 -9.96 14.20
C GLN A 266 15.68 -10.32 12.71
N ARG A 267 14.77 -11.22 12.31
CA ARG A 267 14.62 -11.61 10.89
C ARG A 267 14.30 -10.41 10.01
N ILE A 268 13.46 -9.48 10.48
CA ILE A 268 13.15 -8.24 9.77
C ILE A 268 14.40 -7.35 9.67
N ALA A 269 15.16 -7.22 10.77
CA ALA A 269 16.39 -6.43 10.80
C ALA A 269 17.42 -6.97 9.79
N ASP A 270 17.69 -8.28 9.82
CA ASP A 270 18.60 -8.96 8.88
C ASP A 270 18.15 -8.77 7.44
N PHE A 271 16.86 -8.96 7.18
CA PHE A 271 16.29 -8.79 5.85
C PHE A 271 16.43 -7.35 5.34
N LEU A 272 16.25 -6.35 6.20
CA LEU A 272 16.36 -4.94 5.79
C LEU A 272 17.77 -4.38 5.88
N GLY A 273 18.74 -5.12 6.44
CA GLY A 273 20.08 -4.61 6.73
C GLY A 273 20.08 -3.56 7.84
N LEU A 274 19.16 -3.68 8.80
CA LEU A 274 19.04 -2.78 9.95
C LEU A 274 19.71 -3.36 11.20
N PRO A 275 20.09 -2.51 12.17
CA PRO A 275 20.49 -2.99 13.49
C PRO A 275 19.35 -3.77 14.16
N LYS A 276 19.73 -4.75 14.99
CA LYS A 276 18.77 -5.48 15.84
C LYS A 276 18.04 -4.49 16.77
N PRO A 277 16.70 -4.44 16.78
CA PRO A 277 15.97 -3.61 17.72
C PRO A 277 16.06 -4.18 19.14
N SER A 278 16.12 -3.30 20.13
CA SER A 278 16.01 -3.71 21.53
C SER A 278 14.56 -4.12 21.86
N PRO A 279 14.34 -4.97 22.88
CA PRO A 279 13.00 -5.30 23.36
C PRO A 279 12.15 -4.07 23.72
N GLU A 280 12.78 -3.03 24.25
CA GLU A 280 12.14 -1.75 24.61
C GLU A 280 11.64 -1.01 23.37
N THR A 281 12.44 -0.98 22.29
CA THR A 281 12.02 -0.40 20.99
C THR A 281 10.81 -1.14 20.44
N ILE A 282 10.81 -2.48 20.49
CA ILE A 282 9.69 -3.30 20.02
C ILE A 282 8.43 -3.00 20.85
N SER A 283 8.57 -3.03 22.18
CA SER A 283 7.46 -2.79 23.10
C SER A 283 6.86 -1.39 22.90
N ALA A 284 7.70 -0.36 22.85
CA ALA A 284 7.27 1.02 22.64
C ALA A 284 6.56 1.22 21.29
N ALA A 285 7.07 0.62 20.21
CA ALA A 285 6.47 0.74 18.88
C ALA A 285 5.10 0.04 18.78
N LEU A 286 4.89 -1.02 19.56
CA LEU A 286 3.65 -1.82 19.54
C LEU A 286 2.64 -1.44 20.63
N ALA A 287 3.04 -0.64 21.64
CA ALA A 287 2.18 -0.25 22.75
C ALA A 287 1.01 0.65 22.32
N THR A 288 1.22 1.50 21.32
CA THR A 288 0.21 2.45 20.84
C THR A 288 -0.60 1.84 19.69
N ASP A 289 -1.93 1.99 19.71
CA ASP A 289 -2.76 1.59 18.57
C ASP A 289 -2.22 2.25 17.29
N SER A 290 -1.86 1.42 16.32
CA SER A 290 -1.28 1.90 15.07
C SER A 290 -2.25 2.72 14.23
N GLN A 291 -3.54 2.65 14.59
CA GLN A 291 -4.66 3.29 13.90
C GLN A 291 -5.42 4.28 14.81
N GLN A 292 -4.82 4.70 15.94
CA GLN A 292 -5.40 5.70 16.83
C GLN A 292 -5.83 6.96 16.07
N GLY A 293 -7.04 7.47 16.35
CA GLY A 293 -7.59 8.66 15.69
C GLY A 293 -8.17 8.42 14.29
N THR A 294 -8.11 7.19 13.78
CA THR A 294 -8.66 6.84 12.47
C THR A 294 -10.01 6.14 12.61
N ALA A 295 -10.77 6.02 11.51
CA ALA A 295 -12.01 5.24 11.49
C ALA A 295 -11.80 3.73 11.78
N LEU A 296 -10.55 3.25 11.73
CA LEU A 296 -10.18 1.85 11.89
C LEU A 296 -9.56 1.52 13.25
N GLU A 297 -9.48 2.50 14.15
CA GLU A 297 -9.00 2.34 15.52
C GLU A 297 -9.68 1.16 16.23
N ARG A 298 -8.90 0.36 16.97
CA ARG A 298 -9.39 -0.86 17.63
C ARG A 298 -10.53 -0.57 18.58
N GLY A 299 -10.44 0.53 19.35
CA GLY A 299 -11.48 0.95 20.27
C GLY A 299 -12.82 1.24 19.60
N ARG A 300 -12.82 1.83 18.38
CA ARG A 300 -14.04 2.11 17.62
C ARG A 300 -14.68 0.86 17.03
N LEU A 301 -13.88 -0.17 16.78
CA LEU A 301 -14.31 -1.43 16.16
C LEU A 301 -14.57 -2.55 17.19
N ALA A 302 -14.35 -2.28 18.48
CA ALA A 302 -14.56 -3.22 19.58
C ALA A 302 -16.06 -3.46 19.79
N ARG A 303 -16.63 -4.29 18.93
CA ARG A 303 -17.95 -4.92 19.12
C ARG A 303 -17.78 -6.43 19.08
N ASP A 304 -18.54 -7.13 19.89
CA ASP A 304 -18.62 -8.58 19.79
C ASP A 304 -19.38 -8.97 18.53
N LEU A 305 -18.88 -10.01 17.86
CA LEU A 305 -19.60 -10.62 16.75
C LEU A 305 -20.59 -11.64 17.30
N PRO A 306 -21.78 -11.78 16.69
CA PRO A 306 -22.70 -12.85 17.06
C PRO A 306 -22.02 -14.22 16.94
N GLN A 307 -22.28 -15.11 17.91
CA GLN A 307 -21.69 -16.46 17.92
C GLN A 307 -21.92 -17.22 16.61
N ALA A 308 -23.10 -17.06 16.01
CA ALA A 308 -23.43 -17.64 14.70
C ALA A 308 -22.47 -17.17 13.58
N THR A 309 -22.06 -15.90 13.60
CA THR A 309 -21.08 -15.35 12.65
C THR A 309 -19.71 -15.97 12.86
N THR A 310 -19.22 -16.02 14.10
CA THR A 310 -17.93 -16.67 14.44
C THR A 310 -17.91 -18.14 14.03
N GLN A 311 -19.00 -18.88 14.28
CA GLN A 311 -19.14 -20.27 13.85
C GLN A 311 -19.19 -20.42 12.33
N ALA A 312 -19.86 -19.50 11.62
CA ALA A 312 -19.90 -19.51 10.15
C ALA A 312 -18.52 -19.29 9.55
N ILE A 313 -17.69 -18.40 10.10
CA ILE A 313 -16.29 -18.20 9.69
C ILE A 313 -15.49 -19.49 9.89
N ALA A 314 -15.62 -20.14 11.07
CA ALA A 314 -14.89 -21.36 11.37
C ALA A 314 -15.28 -22.50 10.42
N ARG A 315 -16.58 -22.68 10.16
CA ARG A 315 -17.09 -23.68 9.20
C ARG A 315 -16.59 -23.41 7.78
N LEU A 316 -16.57 -22.14 7.37
CA LEU A 316 -16.07 -21.74 6.06
C LEU A 316 -14.60 -22.16 5.89
N TRP A 317 -13.76 -21.87 6.87
CA TRP A 317 -12.35 -22.28 6.83
C TRP A 317 -12.20 -23.80 6.87
N GLN A 318 -12.89 -24.48 7.80
CA GLN A 318 -12.80 -25.93 7.94
C GLN A 318 -13.12 -26.68 6.62
N THR A 319 -14.11 -26.18 5.88
CA THR A 319 -14.61 -26.81 4.65
C THR A 319 -13.86 -26.40 3.39
N ARG A 320 -13.34 -25.17 3.33
CA ARG A 320 -12.80 -24.59 2.08
C ARG A 320 -11.35 -24.12 2.17
N ALA A 321 -10.68 -24.27 3.32
CA ALA A 321 -9.27 -23.91 3.45
C ALA A 321 -8.44 -24.57 2.34
N PRO A 322 -7.59 -23.81 1.64
CA PRO A 322 -6.79 -24.32 0.53
C PRO A 322 -5.58 -25.11 1.06
N ARG A 323 -5.81 -26.25 1.70
CA ARG A 323 -4.78 -26.98 2.48
C ARG A 323 -3.50 -27.25 1.70
N ALA A 324 -3.60 -27.60 0.42
CA ALA A 324 -2.44 -27.80 -0.45
C ALA A 324 -1.59 -26.52 -0.60
N LEU A 325 -2.24 -25.36 -0.79
CA LEU A 325 -1.57 -24.07 -0.88
C LEU A 325 -0.96 -23.64 0.46
N LEU A 326 -1.67 -23.86 1.57
CA LEU A 326 -1.14 -23.56 2.90
C LEU A 326 0.12 -24.37 3.19
N ARG A 327 0.14 -25.66 2.83
CA ARG A 327 1.33 -26.50 2.93
C ARG A 327 2.47 -26.01 2.06
N GLU A 328 2.19 -25.70 0.79
CA GLU A 328 3.17 -25.11 -0.13
C GLU A 328 3.82 -23.85 0.47
N LEU A 329 3.02 -23.04 1.16
CA LEU A 329 3.46 -21.79 1.79
C LEU A 329 4.06 -21.98 3.20
N GLY A 330 4.01 -23.17 3.80
CA GLY A 330 4.42 -23.39 5.19
C GLY A 330 3.53 -22.63 6.19
N LEU A 331 2.24 -22.54 5.90
CA LEU A 331 1.22 -21.81 6.65
C LEU A 331 0.07 -22.74 7.11
N GLU A 332 0.37 -24.01 7.38
CA GLU A 332 -0.64 -25.00 7.80
C GLU A 332 -1.25 -24.70 9.17
N HIS A 333 -0.65 -23.80 9.94
CA HIS A 333 -1.15 -23.33 11.24
C HIS A 333 -2.19 -22.21 11.15
N LEU A 334 -2.45 -21.63 9.97
CA LEU A 334 -3.38 -20.50 9.77
C LEU A 334 -4.87 -20.88 9.73
#